data_AF-A0A954YVL0-F1
#
_entry.id   AF-A0A954YVL0-F1
#
_cell.length_a   1.000
_cell.length_b   1.000
_cell.length_c   1.000
_cell.angle_alpha   90.00
_cell.angle_beta   90.00
_cell.angle_gamma   90.00
#
_symmetry.space_group_name_H-M   'P 1'
#
loop_
_entity.id
_entity.type
_entity.pdbx_description
1 polymer ?
#
loop_
_entity_poly.entity_id
_entity_poly.type
_entity_poly.pdbx_seq_one_letter_code
_entity_poly.pdbx_strand_id
1 'polypeptide(L)'
;MISRLGLIALFVCWLASMAWLGWHDVWPAWTAVDAPRLDGGDWLTEETMQTQLRIVDQVKQRVGTVWTQYSENKARISRKDTVWIEGIGPVPALRIEIDSDFTKEGYLDEIRMELFGAGEKFQLLAERYSGHLAFKMDLGKRTQYFKVDAADVGTVDSMFRPFATLPRLEVGQSWRTHVFNPLAALTGVGSKLIPMLVNVTGWESIQTDEGEVKCFVIEAGKARAWVKTNGVVVRQEVTLPIGGTLYIEAEPFDAGRLDRIRAIDLPSGDEE
;
A
#
# COMPACT_ATOMS: atom_id res chain seq x y z
N MET A 1 40.22 -31.92 -23.87
CA MET A 1 40.18 -30.46 -24.14
C MET A 1 38.76 -29.91 -24.01
N ILE A 2 37.77 -30.56 -24.64
CA ILE A 2 36.34 -30.19 -24.55
C ILE A 2 35.83 -30.08 -23.09
N SER A 3 36.21 -31.02 -22.21
CA SER A 3 35.80 -31.00 -20.79
C SER A 3 36.30 -29.77 -20.01
N ARG A 4 37.51 -29.28 -20.32
CA ARG A 4 38.06 -28.07 -19.68
C ARG A 4 37.34 -26.81 -20.14
N LEU A 5 37.02 -26.72 -21.43
CA LEU A 5 36.23 -25.62 -21.98
C LEU A 5 34.81 -25.59 -21.39
N GLY A 6 34.19 -26.77 -21.22
CA GLY A 6 32.88 -26.89 -20.56
C GLY A 6 32.90 -26.41 -19.11
N LEU A 7 33.92 -26.79 -18.33
CA LEU A 7 34.07 -26.32 -16.94
C LEU A 7 34.30 -24.81 -16.85
N ILE A 8 35.10 -24.24 -17.75
CA ILE A 8 35.34 -22.79 -17.81
C ILE A 8 34.03 -22.06 -18.14
N ALA A 9 33.28 -22.52 -19.14
CA ALA A 9 32.01 -21.91 -19.53
C ALA A 9 30.98 -21.96 -18.40
N LEU A 10 30.86 -23.10 -17.71
CA LEU A 10 29.99 -23.26 -16.55
C LEU A 10 30.37 -22.28 -15.43
N PHE A 11 31.66 -22.15 -15.14
CA PHE A 11 32.16 -21.26 -14.10
C PHE A 11 31.92 -19.77 -14.42
N VAL A 12 32.16 -19.36 -15.67
CA VAL A 12 31.88 -17.98 -16.13
C VAL A 12 30.39 -17.68 -16.07
N CYS A 13 29.54 -18.62 -16.51
CA CYS A 13 28.09 -18.47 -16.43
C CYS A 13 27.64 -18.34 -14.97
N TRP A 14 28.18 -19.17 -14.07
CA TRP A 14 27.89 -19.08 -12.64
C TRP A 14 28.33 -17.74 -12.03
N LEU A 15 29.53 -17.26 -12.33
CA LEU A 15 29.99 -15.94 -11.86
C LEU A 15 29.12 -14.80 -12.37
N ALA A 16 28.71 -14.83 -13.64
CA ALA A 16 27.81 -13.84 -14.22
C ALA A 16 26.45 -13.86 -13.52
N SER A 17 25.90 -15.04 -13.21
CA SER A 17 24.65 -15.17 -12.44
C SER A 17 24.79 -14.64 -11.01
N MET A 18 25.89 -14.94 -10.31
CA MET A 18 26.14 -14.43 -8.95
C MET A 18 26.35 -12.92 -8.93
N ALA A 19 27.07 -12.37 -9.90
CA ALA A 19 27.25 -10.93 -10.04
C ALA A 19 25.92 -10.23 -10.34
N TRP A 20 25.10 -10.80 -11.22
CA TRP A 20 23.75 -10.31 -11.51
C TRP A 20 22.87 -10.31 -10.26
N LEU A 21 22.83 -11.42 -9.52
CA LEU A 21 22.06 -11.54 -8.28
C LEU A 21 22.54 -10.55 -7.21
N GLY A 22 23.85 -10.39 -7.05
CA GLY A 22 24.43 -9.42 -6.14
C GLY A 22 24.03 -7.98 -6.50
N TRP A 23 24.07 -7.63 -7.78
CA TRP A 23 23.72 -6.30 -8.27
C TRP A 23 22.22 -6.02 -8.20
N HIS A 24 21.38 -6.99 -8.55
CA HIS A 24 19.94 -6.80 -8.68
C HIS A 24 19.19 -6.99 -7.35
N ASP A 25 19.60 -7.95 -6.52
CA ASP A 25 18.83 -8.33 -5.32
C ASP A 25 19.51 -7.89 -4.03
N VAL A 26 20.83 -8.08 -3.91
CA VAL A 26 21.56 -7.82 -2.64
C VAL A 26 21.88 -6.35 -2.49
N TRP A 27 22.41 -5.71 -3.53
CA TRP A 27 22.86 -4.32 -3.48
C TRP A 27 21.73 -3.35 -3.12
N PRO A 28 20.57 -3.36 -3.80
CA PRO A 28 19.46 -2.46 -3.46
C PRO A 28 18.95 -2.69 -2.04
N ALA A 29 18.92 -3.95 -1.60
CA ALA A 29 18.53 -4.31 -0.25
C ALA A 29 19.54 -3.79 0.80
N TRP A 30 20.83 -3.75 0.49
CA TRP A 30 21.86 -3.20 1.38
C TRP A 30 21.91 -1.68 1.38
N THR A 31 21.56 -1.03 0.26
CA THR A 31 21.48 0.42 0.15
C THR A 31 20.11 0.99 0.55
N ALA A 32 19.17 0.12 0.93
CA ALA A 32 17.84 0.54 1.34
C ALA A 32 17.91 1.45 2.57
N VAL A 33 17.39 2.66 2.40
CA VAL A 33 17.23 3.65 3.46
C VAL A 33 15.88 3.50 4.16
N ASP A 34 15.67 4.26 5.22
CA ASP A 34 14.34 4.41 5.82
C ASP A 34 13.35 4.96 4.79
N ALA A 35 12.09 4.50 4.86
CA ALA A 35 11.02 5.07 4.05
C ALA A 35 10.94 6.60 4.26
N PRO A 36 10.68 7.39 3.19
CA PRO A 36 10.50 8.83 3.33
C PRO A 36 9.48 9.15 4.43
N ARG A 37 9.89 9.96 5.40
CA ARG A 37 9.04 10.35 6.51
C ARG A 37 8.27 11.61 6.12
N LEU A 38 6.96 11.55 6.28
CA LEU A 38 6.09 12.71 6.26
C LEU A 38 6.18 13.39 7.63
N ASP A 39 6.56 14.66 7.68
CA ASP A 39 6.51 15.43 8.92
C ASP A 39 5.04 15.76 9.20
N GLY A 40 4.60 15.85 10.47
CA GLY A 40 3.18 16.01 10.81
C GLY A 40 2.48 17.19 10.11
N GLY A 41 3.22 18.24 9.76
CA GLY A 41 2.73 19.38 8.98
C GLY A 41 2.40 19.07 7.52
N ASP A 42 3.05 18.06 6.91
CA ASP A 42 2.83 17.66 5.52
C ASP A 42 1.50 16.93 5.31
N TRP A 43 0.91 16.39 6.39
CA TRP A 43 -0.34 15.63 6.35
C TRP A 43 -1.58 16.54 6.22
N LEU A 44 -1.47 17.79 6.66
CA LEU A 44 -2.61 18.67 6.94
C LEU A 44 -2.65 19.90 6.02
N THR A 45 -2.23 19.73 4.77
CA THR A 45 -2.49 20.75 3.73
C THR A 45 -3.95 20.68 3.28
N GLU A 46 -4.49 21.77 2.73
CA GLU A 46 -5.87 21.76 2.19
C GLU A 46 -6.07 20.67 1.12
N GLU A 47 -5.03 20.40 0.32
CA GLU A 47 -5.02 19.36 -0.70
C GLU A 47 -4.98 17.94 -0.14
N THR A 48 -4.38 17.75 1.04
CA THR A 48 -4.21 16.43 1.66
C THR A 48 -5.29 16.10 2.67
N MET A 49 -5.98 17.08 3.27
CA MET A 49 -7.01 16.83 4.29
C MET A 49 -8.13 15.90 3.81
N GLN A 50 -8.47 15.98 2.52
CA GLN A 50 -9.47 15.12 1.90
C GLN A 50 -9.01 14.73 0.50
N THR A 51 -8.84 13.44 0.25
CA THR A 51 -8.47 12.95 -1.06
C THR A 51 -9.41 11.85 -1.51
N GLN A 52 -9.60 11.77 -2.82
CA GLN A 52 -10.38 10.73 -3.45
C GLN A 52 -9.58 10.16 -4.62
N LEU A 53 -9.57 8.84 -4.72
CA LEU A 53 -8.90 8.10 -5.78
C LEU A 53 -9.92 7.17 -6.45
N ARG A 54 -10.05 7.22 -7.77
CA ARG A 54 -10.79 6.19 -8.50
C ARG A 54 -9.91 4.97 -8.73
N ILE A 55 -10.51 3.79 -8.65
CA ILE A 55 -9.90 2.53 -9.04
C ILE A 55 -10.52 2.14 -10.38
N VAL A 56 -9.69 1.97 -11.40
CA VAL A 56 -10.12 1.58 -12.75
C VAL A 56 -9.36 0.34 -13.22
N ASP A 57 -9.99 -0.45 -14.07
CA ASP A 57 -9.35 -1.61 -14.69
C ASP A 57 -8.54 -1.24 -15.95
N GLN A 58 -7.95 -2.25 -16.60
CA GLN A 58 -7.21 -2.11 -17.86
C GLN A 58 -8.03 -1.54 -19.04
N VAL A 59 -9.36 -1.63 -18.99
CA VAL A 59 -10.28 -1.09 -20.01
C VAL A 59 -10.77 0.32 -19.59
N LYS A 60 -10.21 0.88 -18.51
CA LYS A 60 -10.60 2.16 -17.89
C LYS A 60 -12.02 2.16 -17.35
N GLN A 61 -12.60 0.99 -17.09
CA GLN A 61 -13.86 0.89 -16.38
C GLN A 61 -13.60 1.12 -14.89
N ARG A 62 -14.43 1.95 -14.26
CA ARG A 62 -14.39 2.14 -12.80
C ARG A 62 -14.82 0.85 -12.11
N VAL A 63 -14.00 0.39 -11.19
CA VAL A 63 -14.27 -0.80 -10.35
C VAL A 63 -14.31 -0.47 -8.87
N GLY A 64 -13.90 0.75 -8.49
CA GLY A 64 -13.92 1.16 -7.10
C GLY A 64 -13.47 2.60 -6.89
N THR A 65 -13.40 2.97 -5.62
CA THR A 65 -13.02 4.31 -5.14
C THR A 65 -12.38 4.19 -3.77
N VAL A 66 -11.41 5.05 -3.49
CA VAL A 66 -10.84 5.24 -2.15
C VAL A 66 -11.11 6.68 -1.75
N TRP A 67 -11.66 6.88 -0.56
CA TRP A 67 -11.71 8.17 0.11
C TRP A 67 -10.77 8.15 1.29
N THR A 68 -10.10 9.26 1.51
CA THR A 68 -9.25 9.48 2.68
C THR A 68 -9.60 10.84 3.29
N GLN A 69 -9.77 10.86 4.60
CA GLN A 69 -10.05 12.08 5.37
C GLN A 69 -9.09 12.14 6.55
N TYR A 70 -8.47 13.29 6.77
CA TYR A 70 -7.66 13.54 7.95
C TYR A 70 -8.36 14.51 8.88
N SER A 71 -8.09 14.35 10.15
CA SER A 71 -8.48 15.28 11.19
C SER A 71 -7.36 15.39 12.21
N GLU A 72 -7.13 16.58 12.73
CA GLU A 72 -6.13 16.82 13.76
C GLU A 72 -6.83 17.11 15.09
N ASN A 73 -6.33 16.49 16.16
CA ASN A 73 -6.60 16.88 17.53
C ASN A 73 -5.27 17.31 18.19
N LYS A 74 -5.35 18.01 19.32
CA LYS A 74 -4.22 18.53 20.10
C LYS A 74 -3.09 17.52 20.37
N ALA A 75 -3.35 16.22 20.32
CA ALA A 75 -2.37 15.17 20.60
C ALA A 75 -2.15 14.17 19.44
N ARG A 76 -3.03 14.13 18.43
CA ARG A 76 -3.07 13.04 17.44
C ARG A 76 -3.53 13.54 16.09
N ILE A 77 -3.06 12.88 15.04
CA ILE A 77 -3.60 12.99 13.68
C ILE A 77 -4.41 11.72 13.43
N SER A 78 -5.71 11.86 13.19
CA SER A 78 -6.59 10.74 12.86
C SER A 78 -6.87 10.73 11.37
N ARG A 79 -6.75 9.56 10.74
CA ARG A 79 -7.06 9.33 9.34
C ARG A 79 -8.19 8.32 9.23
N LYS A 80 -9.13 8.58 8.33
CA LYS A 80 -10.22 7.68 7.97
C LYS A 80 -10.16 7.39 6.49
N ASP A 81 -9.95 6.13 6.14
CA ASP A 81 -10.06 5.66 4.77
C ASP A 81 -11.36 4.88 4.59
N THR A 82 -11.96 5.02 3.41
CA THR A 82 -13.08 4.21 2.96
C THR A 82 -12.74 3.73 1.56
N VAL A 83 -12.55 2.42 1.40
CA VAL A 83 -12.35 1.79 0.09
C VAL A 83 -13.65 1.13 -0.30
N TRP A 84 -14.16 1.45 -1.47
CA TRP A 84 -15.33 0.83 -2.07
C TRP A 84 -14.92 0.12 -3.34
N ILE A 85 -15.23 -1.17 -3.43
CA ILE A 85 -15.09 -1.96 -4.64
C ILE A 85 -16.49 -2.30 -5.11
N GLU A 86 -16.88 -1.84 -6.30
CA GLU A 86 -18.22 -2.07 -6.88
C GLU A 86 -18.44 -3.55 -7.26
N GLY A 87 -17.34 -4.28 -7.45
CA GLY A 87 -17.30 -5.69 -7.82
C GLY A 87 -16.27 -5.91 -8.93
N ILE A 88 -15.47 -6.96 -8.82
CA ILE A 88 -14.44 -7.31 -9.82
C ILE A 88 -14.58 -8.79 -10.15
N GLY A 89 -15.18 -9.09 -11.31
CA GLY A 89 -15.44 -10.46 -11.72
C GLY A 89 -16.34 -11.20 -10.71
N PRO A 90 -15.87 -12.29 -10.08
CA PRO A 90 -16.64 -13.05 -9.08
C PRO A 90 -16.62 -12.41 -7.67
N VAL A 91 -15.82 -11.36 -7.45
CA VAL A 91 -15.73 -10.69 -6.15
C VAL A 91 -16.94 -9.79 -5.97
N PRO A 92 -17.75 -9.96 -4.89
CA PRO A 92 -18.91 -9.10 -4.63
C PRO A 92 -18.48 -7.67 -4.33
N ALA A 93 -19.46 -6.77 -4.20
CA ALA A 93 -19.16 -5.42 -3.72
C ALA A 93 -18.58 -5.47 -2.30
N LEU A 94 -17.47 -4.78 -2.08
CA LEU A 94 -16.76 -4.74 -0.80
C LEU A 94 -16.62 -3.30 -0.32
N ARG A 95 -16.79 -3.10 0.98
CA ARG A 95 -16.40 -1.86 1.67
C ARG A 95 -15.33 -2.17 2.68
N ILE A 96 -14.22 -1.45 2.65
CA ILE A 96 -13.17 -1.50 3.68
C ILE A 96 -13.15 -0.13 4.34
N GLU A 97 -13.29 -0.11 5.66
CA GLU A 97 -13.13 1.09 6.46
C GLU A 97 -11.86 0.97 7.29
N ILE A 98 -11.04 2.01 7.29
CA ILE A 98 -9.78 2.03 8.02
C ILE A 98 -9.73 3.31 8.84
N ASP A 99 -9.71 3.19 10.15
CA ASP A 99 -9.41 4.29 11.05
C ASP A 99 -7.97 4.13 11.54
N SER A 100 -7.17 5.17 11.48
CA SER A 100 -5.77 5.15 11.91
C SER A 100 -5.46 6.39 12.72
N ASP A 101 -4.91 6.22 13.91
CA ASP A 101 -4.43 7.30 14.76
C ASP A 101 -2.91 7.33 14.74
N PHE A 102 -2.36 8.52 14.53
CA PHE A 102 -0.93 8.78 14.52
C PHE A 102 -0.55 9.77 15.62
N THR A 103 0.65 9.60 16.19
CA THR A 103 1.27 10.60 17.05
C THR A 103 1.66 11.83 16.23
N LYS A 104 1.97 12.96 16.88
CA LYS A 104 2.43 14.17 16.18
C LYS A 104 3.73 14.00 15.43
N GLU A 105 4.55 13.05 15.87
CA GLU A 105 5.79 12.65 15.24
C GLU A 105 5.55 11.72 14.03
N GLY A 106 4.29 11.39 13.73
CA GLY A 106 3.89 10.61 12.56
C GLY A 106 3.94 9.09 12.76
N TYR A 107 4.08 8.61 13.99
CA TYR A 107 4.08 7.18 14.31
C TYR A 107 2.66 6.64 14.42
N LEU A 108 2.39 5.46 13.88
CA LEU A 108 1.08 4.82 14.02
C LEU A 108 0.85 4.37 15.47
N ASP A 109 -0.19 4.87 16.12
CA ASP A 109 -0.56 4.56 17.51
C ASP A 109 -1.62 3.44 17.55
N GLU A 110 -2.70 3.62 16.79
CA GLU A 110 -3.79 2.65 16.67
C GLU A 110 -4.23 2.54 15.20
N ILE A 111 -4.63 1.35 14.78
CA ILE A 111 -5.34 1.13 13.54
C ILE A 111 -6.51 0.17 13.75
N ARG A 112 -7.65 0.52 13.18
CA ARG A 112 -8.81 -0.35 13.04
C ARG A 112 -9.15 -0.48 11.57
N MET A 113 -9.35 -1.70 11.12
CA MET A 113 -9.82 -1.98 9.77
C MET A 113 -11.00 -2.94 9.86
N GLU A 114 -12.06 -2.60 9.15
CA GLU A 114 -13.27 -3.42 9.03
C GLU A 114 -13.56 -3.65 7.56
N LEU A 115 -13.97 -4.88 7.23
CA LEU A 115 -14.36 -5.26 5.86
C LEU A 115 -15.80 -5.76 5.88
N PHE A 116 -16.60 -5.19 4.99
CA PHE A 116 -18.02 -5.48 4.79
C PHE A 116 -18.25 -6.07 3.39
N GLY A 117 -19.29 -6.91 3.27
CA GLY A 117 -19.70 -7.52 1.99
C GLY A 117 -18.95 -8.79 1.59
N ALA A 118 -17.98 -9.25 2.40
CA ALA A 118 -17.23 -10.48 2.16
C ALA A 118 -17.95 -11.76 2.60
N GLY A 119 -19.16 -11.66 3.17
CA GLY A 119 -19.94 -12.78 3.71
C GLY A 119 -19.52 -13.24 5.10
N GLU A 120 -18.28 -12.95 5.53
CA GLU A 120 -17.81 -13.17 6.89
C GLU A 120 -17.35 -11.84 7.50
N LYS A 121 -17.47 -11.72 8.82
CA LYS A 121 -16.92 -10.58 9.55
C LYS A 121 -15.40 -10.60 9.49
N PHE A 122 -14.81 -9.49 9.07
CA PHE A 122 -13.38 -9.26 9.17
C PHE A 122 -13.13 -7.96 9.93
N GLN A 123 -12.36 -8.06 11.00
CA GLN A 123 -11.89 -6.91 11.76
C GLN A 123 -10.40 -7.09 12.08
N LEU A 124 -9.63 -6.04 11.90
CA LEU A 124 -8.23 -5.96 12.29
C LEU A 124 -8.06 -4.77 13.22
N LEU A 125 -7.60 -5.01 14.43
CA LEU A 125 -7.19 -3.99 15.38
C LEU A 125 -5.69 -4.11 15.58
N ALA A 126 -4.96 -3.00 15.51
CA ALA A 126 -3.60 -2.94 15.97
C ALA A 126 -3.37 -1.75 16.88
N GLU A 127 -2.60 -1.97 17.94
CA GLU A 127 -2.28 -0.96 18.95
C GLU A 127 -0.80 -1.02 19.28
N ARG A 128 -0.19 0.16 19.43
CA ARG A 128 1.21 0.30 19.82
C ARG A 128 1.39 0.04 21.32
N TYR A 129 2.24 -0.93 21.66
CA TYR A 129 2.60 -1.26 23.04
C TYR A 129 4.11 -1.38 23.21
N SER A 130 4.71 -0.46 23.98
CA SER A 130 6.10 -0.56 24.47
C SER A 130 7.12 -0.96 23.40
N GLY A 131 7.04 -0.31 22.23
CA GLY A 131 7.92 -0.57 21.10
C GLY A 131 7.33 -1.52 20.05
N HIS A 132 6.39 -2.40 20.36
CA HIS A 132 5.81 -3.33 19.38
C HIS A 132 4.43 -2.85 18.90
N LEU A 133 3.97 -3.38 17.77
CA LEU A 133 2.58 -3.22 17.32
C LEU A 133 1.86 -4.56 17.49
N ALA A 134 0.87 -4.60 18.36
CA ALA A 134 0.11 -5.82 18.66
C ALA A 134 -1.16 -5.85 17.83
N PHE A 135 -1.38 -6.95 17.11
CA PHE A 135 -2.53 -7.13 16.23
C PHE A 135 -3.51 -8.14 16.81
N LYS A 136 -4.80 -7.82 16.74
CA LYS A 136 -5.93 -8.73 16.88
C LYS A 136 -6.68 -8.73 15.55
N MET A 137 -6.88 -9.92 14.99
CA MET A 137 -7.61 -10.09 13.74
C MET A 137 -8.74 -11.08 13.95
N ASP A 138 -9.97 -10.62 13.79
CA ASP A 138 -11.19 -11.42 13.84
C ASP A 138 -11.61 -11.76 12.41
N LEU A 139 -11.79 -13.06 12.14
CA LEU A 139 -12.08 -13.69 10.85
C LEU A 139 -13.25 -14.67 11.04
N GLY A 140 -14.47 -14.17 10.89
CA GLY A 140 -15.69 -14.91 11.20
C GLY A 140 -15.63 -15.44 12.64
N LYS A 141 -15.47 -16.76 12.80
CA LYS A 141 -15.40 -17.45 14.10
C LYS A 141 -13.98 -17.59 14.66
N ARG A 142 -12.96 -17.09 13.96
CA ARG A 142 -11.54 -17.24 14.34
C ARG A 142 -10.97 -15.91 14.76
N THR A 143 -10.32 -15.87 15.92
CA THR A 143 -9.50 -14.73 16.34
C THR A 143 -8.03 -15.13 16.30
N GLN A 144 -7.20 -14.26 15.72
CA GLN A 144 -5.75 -14.44 15.66
C GLN A 144 -5.04 -13.23 16.27
N TYR A 145 -4.00 -13.51 17.03
CA TYR A 145 -3.14 -12.50 17.62
C TYR A 145 -1.73 -12.67 17.08
N PHE A 146 -1.09 -11.56 16.72
CA PHE A 146 0.32 -11.55 16.36
C PHE A 146 0.94 -10.21 16.73
N LYS A 147 2.26 -10.17 16.81
CA LYS A 147 3.01 -8.96 17.15
C LYS A 147 4.02 -8.69 16.06
N VAL A 148 4.24 -7.40 15.80
CA VAL A 148 5.33 -6.91 14.95
C VAL A 148 6.32 -6.20 15.85
N ASP A 149 7.60 -6.54 15.71
CA ASP A 149 8.67 -5.97 16.53
C ASP A 149 8.95 -4.52 16.20
N ALA A 150 9.44 -3.78 17.20
CA ALA A 150 9.76 -2.35 17.11
C ALA A 150 10.62 -1.97 15.91
N ALA A 151 11.59 -2.83 15.58
CA ALA A 151 12.47 -2.64 14.45
C ALA A 151 11.72 -2.63 13.10
N ASP A 152 10.59 -3.34 13.03
CA ASP A 152 9.76 -3.48 11.82
C ASP A 152 8.51 -2.59 11.85
N VAL A 153 8.22 -1.93 12.99
CA VAL A 153 7.04 -1.05 13.12
C VAL A 153 7.08 0.07 12.09
N GLY A 154 8.23 0.69 11.83
CA GLY A 154 8.33 1.72 10.78
C GLY A 154 7.96 1.21 9.37
N THR A 155 8.21 -0.07 9.13
CA THR A 155 7.92 -0.78 7.88
C THR A 155 6.45 -1.21 7.75
N VAL A 156 5.73 -1.29 8.88
CA VAL A 156 4.30 -1.58 8.94
C VAL A 156 3.48 -0.29 9.02
N ASP A 157 3.97 0.73 9.71
CA ASP A 157 3.42 2.10 9.69
C ASP A 157 3.27 2.58 8.24
N SER A 158 4.25 2.28 7.37
CA SER A 158 4.19 2.64 5.95
C SER A 158 3.11 1.89 5.14
N MET A 159 2.68 0.69 5.53
CA MET A 159 1.54 0.00 4.87
C MET A 159 0.28 0.82 4.95
N PHE A 160 0.07 1.37 6.13
CA PHE A 160 -1.08 2.14 6.48
C PHE A 160 -0.75 3.60 6.34
N ARG A 161 0.28 4.00 5.60
CA ARG A 161 0.40 5.37 5.13
C ARG A 161 -0.27 5.47 3.78
N PRO A 162 -0.99 6.56 3.52
CA PRO A 162 -1.57 6.78 2.23
C PRO A 162 -0.40 6.97 1.26
N PHE A 163 -0.41 6.23 0.16
CA PHE A 163 0.46 6.52 -0.97
C PHE A 163 0.00 7.79 -1.70
N ALA A 164 -0.65 8.75 -1.04
CA ALA A 164 -1.01 10.01 -1.65
C ALA A 164 0.21 10.95 -1.73
N THR A 165 1.14 10.84 -0.78
CA THR A 165 2.33 11.68 -0.69
C THR A 165 3.59 10.88 -0.31
N LEU A 166 4.66 11.07 -1.08
CA LEU A 166 6.00 10.53 -0.89
C LEU A 166 7.01 11.65 -1.14
N PRO A 167 7.37 12.45 -0.12
CA PRO A 167 8.23 13.61 -0.29
C PRO A 167 9.71 13.19 -0.41
N ARG A 168 10.55 14.13 -0.87
CA ARG A 168 12.03 14.00 -0.85
C ARG A 168 12.54 12.74 -1.57
N LEU A 169 11.94 12.40 -2.71
CA LEU A 169 12.36 11.27 -3.53
C LEU A 169 13.61 11.59 -4.33
N GLU A 170 14.49 10.60 -4.44
CA GLU A 170 15.69 10.65 -5.28
C GLU A 170 15.80 9.39 -6.15
N VAL A 171 16.26 9.53 -7.39
CA VAL A 171 16.46 8.36 -8.28
C VAL A 171 17.56 7.47 -7.72
N GLY A 172 17.30 6.16 -7.66
CA GLY A 172 18.16 5.17 -7.03
C GLY A 172 17.90 4.96 -5.54
N GLN A 173 17.04 5.79 -4.93
CA GLN A 173 16.59 5.57 -3.56
C GLN A 173 15.78 4.27 -3.48
N SER A 174 15.99 3.52 -2.40
CA SER A 174 15.27 2.28 -2.12
C SER A 174 14.92 2.20 -0.65
N TRP A 175 13.80 1.56 -0.31
CA TRP A 175 13.43 1.29 1.08
C TRP A 175 12.62 0.01 1.19
N ARG A 176 12.66 -0.60 2.37
CA ARG A 176 11.81 -1.75 2.68
C ARG A 176 10.46 -1.25 3.19
N THR A 177 9.40 -1.88 2.72
CA THR A 177 8.06 -1.83 3.31
C THR A 177 7.55 -3.26 3.44
N HIS A 178 6.51 -3.45 4.21
CA HIS A 178 5.67 -4.62 4.07
C HIS A 178 4.35 -4.16 3.44
N VAL A 179 3.53 -5.08 2.94
CA VAL A 179 2.15 -4.83 2.50
C VAL A 179 1.22 -5.84 3.15
N PHE A 180 0.09 -5.37 3.69
CA PHE A 180 -0.95 -6.23 4.22
C PHE A 180 -1.85 -6.73 3.10
N ASN A 181 -2.01 -8.04 2.98
CA ASN A 181 -2.93 -8.65 2.03
C ASN A 181 -4.19 -9.17 2.74
N PRO A 182 -5.31 -8.40 2.74
CA PRO A 182 -6.53 -8.80 3.44
C PRO A 182 -7.13 -10.08 2.85
N LEU A 183 -7.00 -10.31 1.54
CA LEU A 183 -7.51 -11.53 0.90
C LEU A 183 -6.73 -12.77 1.32
N ALA A 184 -5.40 -12.66 1.45
CA ALA A 184 -4.58 -13.74 2.01
C ALA A 184 -4.95 -14.02 3.47
N ALA A 185 -5.27 -12.97 4.24
CA ALA A 185 -5.73 -13.11 5.62
C ALA A 185 -7.09 -13.83 5.70
N LEU A 186 -8.05 -13.50 4.83
CA LEU A 186 -9.37 -14.13 4.73
C LEU A 186 -9.29 -15.60 4.33
N THR A 187 -8.55 -15.89 3.26
CA THR A 187 -8.45 -17.26 2.72
C THR A 187 -7.57 -18.16 3.59
N GLY A 188 -6.75 -17.57 4.47
CA GLY A 188 -5.71 -18.27 5.22
C GLY A 188 -4.55 -18.79 4.36
N VAL A 189 -4.51 -18.41 3.07
CA VAL A 189 -3.50 -18.85 2.11
C VAL A 189 -2.51 -17.71 1.85
N GLY A 190 -1.23 -17.97 2.12
CA GLY A 190 -0.13 -17.03 1.89
C GLY A 190 0.27 -16.21 3.12
N SER A 191 1.26 -15.33 2.95
CA SER A 191 1.69 -14.42 4.01
C SER A 191 0.76 -13.23 4.11
N LYS A 192 0.35 -12.87 5.33
CA LYS A 192 -0.47 -11.68 5.60
C LYS A 192 0.31 -10.39 5.39
N LEU A 193 1.60 -10.41 5.73
CA LEU A 193 2.53 -9.32 5.55
C LEU A 193 3.55 -9.76 4.50
N ILE A 194 3.54 -9.09 3.36
CA ILE A 194 4.42 -9.41 2.24
C ILE A 194 5.55 -8.38 2.27
N PRO A 195 6.82 -8.78 2.54
CA PRO A 195 7.94 -7.85 2.46
C PRO A 195 8.11 -7.39 1.01
N MET A 196 8.33 -6.09 0.83
CA MET A 196 8.50 -5.46 -0.48
C MET A 196 9.67 -4.48 -0.42
N LEU A 197 10.52 -4.53 -1.44
CA LEU A 197 11.51 -3.51 -1.69
C LEU A 197 10.91 -2.51 -2.67
N VAL A 198 10.90 -1.25 -2.27
CA VAL A 198 10.41 -0.14 -3.08
C VAL A 198 11.63 0.61 -3.61
N ASN A 199 11.64 0.90 -4.91
CA ASN A 199 12.75 1.56 -5.59
C ASN A 199 12.25 2.74 -6.43
N VAL A 200 12.95 3.87 -6.37
CA VAL A 200 12.76 4.99 -7.30
C VAL A 200 13.62 4.73 -8.53
N THR A 201 13.02 4.25 -9.61
CA THR A 201 13.75 3.76 -10.78
C THR A 201 14.15 4.85 -11.76
N GLY A 202 13.45 5.99 -11.76
CA GLY A 202 13.77 7.09 -12.67
C GLY A 202 12.70 8.15 -12.77
N TRP A 203 12.63 8.77 -13.95
CA TRP A 203 11.68 9.82 -14.29
C TRP A 203 10.87 9.41 -15.51
N GLU A 204 9.60 9.79 -15.54
CA GLU A 204 8.71 9.60 -16.68
C GLU A 204 7.70 10.75 -16.75
N SER A 205 7.42 11.21 -17.95
CA SER A 205 6.31 12.14 -18.19
C SER A 205 5.04 11.34 -18.50
N ILE A 206 3.98 11.60 -17.74
CA ILE A 206 2.67 10.98 -17.99
C ILE A 206 1.64 12.05 -18.35
N GLN A 207 0.69 11.67 -19.21
CA GLN A 207 -0.47 12.52 -19.52
C GLN A 207 -1.51 12.39 -18.40
N THR A 208 -1.94 13.52 -17.87
CA THR A 208 -2.95 13.64 -16.81
C THR A 208 -4.05 14.59 -17.28
N ASP A 209 -5.13 14.71 -16.52
CA ASP A 209 -6.18 15.70 -16.81
C ASP A 209 -5.65 17.15 -16.70
N GLU A 210 -4.55 17.37 -15.97
CA GLU A 210 -3.84 18.66 -15.85
C GLU A 210 -2.81 18.89 -16.97
N GLY A 211 -2.65 17.92 -17.89
CA GLY A 211 -1.64 17.92 -18.95
C GLY A 211 -0.47 16.98 -18.69
N GLU A 212 0.64 17.20 -19.40
CA GLU A 212 1.85 16.40 -19.24
C GLU A 212 2.57 16.76 -17.94
N VAL A 213 2.73 15.77 -17.06
CA VAL A 213 3.37 15.96 -15.76
C VAL A 213 4.61 15.07 -15.67
N LYS A 214 5.76 15.67 -15.33
CA LYS A 214 7.00 14.96 -15.06
C LYS A 214 6.98 14.37 -13.65
N CYS A 215 7.12 13.05 -13.56
CA CYS A 215 7.00 12.29 -12.33
C CYS A 215 8.26 11.45 -12.07
N PHE A 216 8.56 11.22 -10.79
CA PHE A 216 9.36 10.07 -10.36
C PHE A 216 8.58 8.78 -10.61
N VAL A 217 9.28 7.74 -11.03
CA VAL A 217 8.74 6.39 -11.14
C VAL A 217 9.21 5.58 -9.94
N ILE A 218 8.24 4.99 -9.24
CA ILE A 218 8.49 4.11 -8.11
C ILE A 218 7.99 2.72 -8.47
N GLU A 219 8.80 1.69 -8.22
CA GLU A 219 8.45 0.30 -8.48
C GLU A 219 8.58 -0.53 -7.21
N ALA A 220 7.63 -1.44 -7.01
CA ALA A 220 7.63 -2.38 -5.90
C ALA A 220 6.95 -3.68 -6.32
N GLY A 221 7.75 -4.69 -6.70
CA GLY A 221 7.24 -5.98 -7.18
C GLY A 221 6.36 -5.82 -8.43
N LYS A 222 5.05 -6.05 -8.27
CA LYS A 222 4.04 -5.93 -9.36
C LYS A 222 3.29 -4.60 -9.34
N ALA A 223 3.76 -3.63 -8.57
CA ALA A 223 3.17 -2.31 -8.46
C ALA A 223 4.14 -1.24 -8.96
N ARG A 224 3.58 -0.20 -9.57
CA ARG A 224 4.28 1.00 -10.03
C ARG A 224 3.50 2.24 -9.61
N ALA A 225 4.18 3.32 -9.28
CA ALA A 225 3.55 4.60 -8.97
C ALA A 225 4.31 5.75 -9.64
N TRP A 226 3.56 6.78 -10.03
CA TRP A 226 4.08 8.02 -10.60
C TRP A 226 3.85 9.14 -9.60
N VAL A 227 4.94 9.79 -9.20
CA VAL A 227 4.94 10.78 -8.12
C VAL A 227 5.49 12.11 -8.63
N LYS A 228 4.74 13.20 -8.47
CA LYS A 228 5.19 14.57 -8.79
C LYS A 228 6.45 14.91 -8.00
N THR A 229 7.19 15.92 -8.45
CA THR A 229 8.38 16.44 -7.77
C THR A 229 8.12 16.95 -6.35
N ASN A 230 6.88 17.36 -6.06
CA ASN A 230 6.43 17.76 -4.73
C ASN A 230 6.03 16.56 -3.85
N GLY A 231 6.15 15.33 -4.35
CA GLY A 231 5.82 14.11 -3.64
C GLY A 231 4.37 13.64 -3.81
N VAL A 232 3.50 14.36 -4.50
CA VAL A 232 2.10 13.93 -4.70
C VAL A 232 2.02 12.78 -5.69
N VAL A 233 1.39 11.68 -5.32
CA VAL A 233 1.18 10.53 -6.19
C VAL A 233 0.02 10.79 -7.13
N VAL A 234 0.29 10.67 -8.43
CA VAL A 234 -0.66 11.00 -9.50
C VAL A 234 -1.41 9.76 -9.97
N ARG A 235 -0.68 8.66 -10.09
CA ARG A 235 -1.19 7.39 -10.58
C ARG A 235 -0.46 6.25 -9.90
N GLN A 236 -1.18 5.18 -9.63
CA GLN A 236 -0.61 3.90 -9.28
C GLN A 236 -1.13 2.84 -10.24
N GLU A 237 -0.30 1.85 -10.50
CA GLU A 237 -0.58 0.68 -11.29
C GLU A 237 -0.27 -0.55 -10.44
N VAL A 238 -1.22 -1.47 -10.32
CA VAL A 238 -1.04 -2.72 -9.57
C VAL A 238 -1.48 -3.87 -10.45
N THR A 239 -0.54 -4.76 -10.77
CA THR A 239 -0.85 -5.99 -11.50
C THR A 239 -1.24 -7.09 -10.52
N LEU A 240 -2.52 -7.47 -10.55
CA LEU A 240 -3.03 -8.56 -9.73
C LEU A 240 -2.61 -9.93 -10.31
N PRO A 241 -2.38 -10.96 -9.48
CA PRO A 241 -2.10 -12.31 -9.96
C PRO A 241 -3.22 -12.88 -10.84
N ILE A 242 -4.46 -12.50 -10.54
CA ILE A 242 -5.69 -12.89 -11.23
C ILE A 242 -6.54 -11.61 -11.32
N GLY A 243 -6.89 -11.17 -12.52
CA GLY A 243 -7.71 -9.94 -12.71
C GLY A 243 -7.05 -8.82 -13.51
N GLY A 244 -5.80 -9.01 -13.98
CA GLY A 244 -5.12 -8.04 -14.82
C GLY A 244 -4.57 -6.86 -14.02
N THR A 245 -4.47 -5.71 -14.68
CA THR A 245 -3.90 -4.49 -14.11
C THR A 245 -4.99 -3.55 -13.65
N LEU A 246 -4.85 -3.04 -12.42
CA LEU A 246 -5.66 -1.97 -11.87
C LEU A 246 -4.85 -0.66 -11.86
N TYR A 247 -5.54 0.44 -12.16
CA TYR A 247 -4.99 1.78 -12.02
C TYR A 247 -5.74 2.53 -10.91
N ILE A 248 -4.99 3.25 -10.09
CA ILE A 248 -5.52 4.11 -9.04
C ILE A 248 -5.13 5.54 -9.42
N GLU A 249 -6.12 6.42 -9.54
CA GLU A 249 -5.94 7.77 -10.09
C GLU A 249 -6.66 8.79 -9.22
N ALA A 250 -6.05 9.97 -9.04
CA ALA A 250 -6.68 11.09 -8.35
C ALA A 250 -7.97 11.54 -9.04
N GLU A 251 -8.98 11.87 -8.24
CA GLU A 251 -10.21 12.52 -8.70
C GLU A 251 -10.74 13.51 -7.65
N PRO A 252 -11.62 14.45 -8.04
CA PRO A 252 -12.21 15.39 -7.09
C PRO A 252 -12.97 14.68 -5.96
N PHE A 253 -12.86 15.23 -4.75
CA PHE A 253 -13.53 14.69 -3.57
C PHE A 253 -15.06 14.93 -3.62
N ASP A 254 -15.83 13.86 -3.48
CA ASP A 254 -17.30 13.83 -3.46
C ASP A 254 -17.79 13.29 -2.11
N ALA A 255 -18.01 14.20 -1.16
CA ALA A 255 -18.52 13.89 0.17
C ALA A 255 -19.90 13.22 0.12
N GLY A 256 -20.77 13.65 -0.80
CA GLY A 256 -22.12 13.10 -0.92
C GLY A 256 -22.11 11.64 -1.36
N ARG A 257 -21.17 11.24 -2.22
CA ARG A 257 -20.98 9.84 -2.59
C ARG A 257 -20.43 9.02 -1.44
N LEU A 258 -19.45 9.54 -0.71
CA LEU A 258 -18.91 8.87 0.48
C LEU A 258 -20.01 8.55 1.51
N ASP A 259 -20.86 9.53 1.82
CA ASP A 259 -21.96 9.35 2.77
C ASP A 259 -22.96 8.29 2.28
N ARG A 260 -23.29 8.28 0.98
CA ARG A 260 -24.13 7.23 0.39
C ARG A 260 -23.51 5.85 0.53
N ILE A 261 -22.21 5.70 0.27
CA ILE A 261 -21.50 4.41 0.36
C ILE A 261 -21.43 3.91 1.81
N ARG A 262 -21.19 4.79 2.78
CA ARG A 262 -21.21 4.45 4.21
C ARG A 262 -22.61 4.06 4.69
N ALA A 263 -23.65 4.63 4.10
CA ALA A 263 -25.04 4.28 4.39
C ALA A 263 -25.52 2.98 3.73
N ILE A 264 -24.76 2.39 2.79
CA ILE A 264 -25.10 1.07 2.26
C ILE A 264 -24.92 0.05 3.38
N ASP A 265 -26.01 -0.64 3.70
CA ASP A 265 -25.97 -1.78 4.60
C ASP A 265 -25.42 -2.98 3.82
N LEU A 266 -24.17 -3.32 4.09
CA LEU A 266 -23.56 -4.55 3.59
C LEU A 266 -23.52 -5.53 4.76
N PRO A 267 -23.87 -6.82 4.54
CA PRO A 267 -23.86 -7.81 5.60
C PRO A 267 -22.48 -7.82 6.27
N SER A 268 -22.45 -7.37 7.51
CA SER A 268 -21.40 -7.72 8.45
C SER A 268 -21.74 -9.13 8.90
N GLY A 269 -20.83 -10.09 8.77
CA GLY A 269 -21.13 -11.52 8.97
C GLY A 269 -21.52 -11.95 10.40
N ASP A 270 -22.11 -11.06 11.20
CA ASP A 270 -22.64 -11.28 12.56
C ASP A 270 -24.13 -11.69 12.58
N GLU A 271 -24.86 -11.62 11.45
CA GLU A 271 -26.33 -11.80 11.41
C GLU A 271 -26.86 -13.21 11.04
N GLU A 272 -26.05 -14.28 11.13
CA GLU A 272 -26.50 -15.68 10.94
C GLU A 272 -26.53 -16.53 12.23
#